data_AF-A0A2A5DA84-F1
#
_entry.id   AF-A0A2A5DA84-F1
#
_cell.length_a   1.000
_cell.length_b   1.000
_cell.length_c   1.000
_cell.angle_alpha   90.00
_cell.angle_beta   90.00
_cell.angle_gamma   90.00
#
_symmetry.space_group_name_H-M   'P 1'
#
loop_
_entity.id
_entity.type
_entity.pdbx_description
1 polymer ?
#
loop_
_entity_poly.entity_id
_entity_poly.type
_entity_poly.pdbx_seq_one_letter_code
_entity_poly.pdbx_strand_id
1 'polypeptide(L)' 'MENALNISVAICTRNRSDTLRETLEWLVAADRKGLRIEVVVVDNDSDYDTREVVEELADSTRP' A
#
# COMPACT_ATOMS: atom_id res chain seq x y z
N MET A 1 7.07 26.84 5.96
CA MET A 1 6.54 25.46 6.01
C MET A 1 6.29 25.03 4.58
N GLU A 2 7.02 24.05 4.08
CA GLU A 2 6.69 23.45 2.78
C GLU A 2 5.29 22.82 2.90
N ASN A 3 4.40 23.19 1.98
CA ASN A 3 3.03 22.69 1.98
C ASN A 3 3.08 21.27 1.41
N ALA A 4 3.07 20.25 2.28
CA ALA A 4 3.13 18.87 1.84
C ALA A 4 1.88 18.52 1.02
N LEU A 5 2.07 18.01 -0.20
CA LEU A 5 0.99 17.53 -1.04
C LEU A 5 0.45 16.21 -0.46
N ASN A 6 -0.86 16.10 -0.30
CA ASN A 6 -1.50 14.87 0.16
C ASN A 6 -1.90 14.04 -1.07
N ILE A 7 -1.56 12.77 -1.08
CA ILE A 7 -1.83 11.82 -2.17
C ILE A 7 -2.49 10.58 -1.59
N SER A 8 -3.59 10.15 -2.21
CA SER A 8 -4.22 8.86 -1.94
C SER A 8 -3.95 7.92 -3.11
N VAL A 9 -3.34 6.78 -2.83
CA VAL A 9 -3.10 5.71 -3.83
C VAL A 9 -4.10 4.60 -3.57
N ALA A 10 -5.10 4.47 -4.44
CA ALA A 10 -6.07 3.38 -4.37
C ALA A 10 -5.63 2.22 -5.27
N ILE A 11 -5.48 1.03 -4.69
CA ILE A 11 -5.11 -0.20 -5.39
C ILE A 11 -6.28 -1.17 -5.31
N CYS A 12 -7.01 -1.32 -6.42
CA CYS A 12 -8.07 -2.31 -6.55
C CYS A 12 -7.49 -3.61 -7.10
N THR A 13 -7.68 -4.71 -6.38
CA THR A 13 -7.03 -5.99 -6.70
C THR A 13 -7.98 -7.18 -6.51
N ARG A 14 -7.73 -8.29 -7.23
CA ARG A 14 -8.41 -9.57 -7.06
C ARG A 14 -7.48 -10.71 -7.44
N ASN A 15 -7.19 -11.64 -6.51
CA ASN A 15 -6.31 -12.80 -6.76
C ASN A 15 -4.94 -12.40 -7.35
N ARG A 16 -4.29 -11.38 -6.77
CA ARG A 16 -2.97 -10.84 -7.18
C ARG A 16 -2.07 -10.56 -5.97
N SER A 17 -2.05 -11.46 -4.99
CA SER A 17 -1.26 -11.31 -3.76
C SER A 17 0.22 -11.01 -4.02
N ASP A 18 0.86 -11.70 -4.96
CA ASP A 18 2.29 -11.50 -5.26
C ASP A 18 2.57 -10.12 -5.87
N THR A 19 1.80 -9.70 -6.86
CA THR A 19 1.95 -8.38 -7.48
C THR A 19 1.58 -7.26 -6.51
N LEU A 20 0.60 -7.49 -5.63
CA LEU A 20 0.24 -6.56 -4.57
C LEU A 20 1.40 -6.37 -3.59
N ARG A 21 2.03 -7.47 -3.16
CA ARG A 21 3.19 -7.43 -2.26
C ARG A 21 4.32 -6.60 -2.86
N GLU A 22 4.74 -6.91 -4.08
CA GLU A 22 5.80 -6.16 -4.78
C GLU A 22 5.44 -4.67 -4.92
N THR A 23 4.19 -4.36 -5.29
CA THR A 23 3.73 -2.97 -5.42
C THR A 23 3.83 -2.21 -4.11
N LEU A 24 3.39 -2.82 -3.01
CA LEU A 24 3.42 -2.21 -1.68
C LEU A 24 4.85 -2.02 -1.17
N GLU A 25 5.75 -2.97 -1.41
CA GLU A 25 7.19 -2.84 -1.10
C GLU A 25 7.82 -1.63 -1.80
N TRP A 26 7.55 -1.46 -3.11
CA TRP A 26 8.02 -0.30 -3.86
C TRP A 26 7.43 1.03 -3.36
N LEU A 27 6.14 1.05 -3.00
CA LEU A 27 5.49 2.25 -2.46
C LEU A 27 6.06 2.67 -1.10
N VAL A 28 6.39 1.70 -0.24
CA VAL A 28 7.05 1.96 1.06
C VAL A 28 8.46 2.52 0.87
N ALA A 29 9.20 2.00 -0.11
CA ALA A 29 10.57 2.40 -0.42
C ALA A 29 10.68 3.74 -1.17
N ALA A 30 9.58 4.27 -1.70
CA ALA A 30 9.59 5.51 -2.47
C ALA A 30 10.02 6.74 -1.63
N ASP A 31 10.73 7.67 -2.26
CA ASP A 31 11.01 8.98 -1.67
C ASP A 31 9.71 9.79 -1.54
N ARG A 32 9.42 10.22 -0.30
CA ARG A 32 8.19 10.92 0.08
C ARG A 32 8.48 12.33 0.58
N LYS A 33 9.65 12.90 0.31
CA LYS A 33 9.98 14.26 0.75
C LYS A 33 8.96 15.26 0.20
N GLY A 34 8.28 15.96 1.11
CA GLY A 34 7.22 16.92 0.75
C GLY A 34 5.88 16.28 0.38
N LEU A 35 5.71 14.98 0.57
CA LEU A 35 4.46 14.24 0.30
C LEU A 35 3.92 13.60 1.58
N ARG A 36 2.60 13.59 1.72
CA ARG A 36 1.89 12.69 2.64
C ARG A 36 1.08 11.72 1.82
N ILE A 37 1.42 10.44 1.91
CA ILE A 37 0.81 9.38 1.10
C ILE A 37 -0.01 8.48 2.02
N GLU A 38 -1.26 8.23 1.63
CA GLU A 38 -2.07 7.12 2.14
C GLU A 38 -2.24 6.08 1.03
N VAL A 39 -2.19 4.80 1.38
CA VAL A 39 -2.44 3.70 0.45
C VAL A 39 -3.71 2.98 0.91
N VAL A 40 -4.67 2.85 0.01
CA VAL A 40 -5.94 2.16 0.24
C VAL A 40 -6.00 0.95 -0.68
N VAL A 41 -5.97 -0.24 -0.11
CA VAL A 41 -6.13 -1.49 -0.86
C VAL A 41 -7.61 -1.89 -0.83
N VAL A 42 -8.18 -2.09 -2.02
CA VAL A 42 -9.55 -2.58 -2.21
C VAL A 42 -9.47 -4.00 -2.76
N ASP A 43 -9.81 -4.98 -1.92
CA ASP A 43 -9.92 -6.38 -2.31
C ASP A 43 -11.30 -6.65 -2.93
N ASN A 44 -11.32 -6.98 -4.23
CA ASN A 44 -12.52 -7.24 -5.01
C ASN A 44 -12.87 -8.73 -5.00
N ASP A 45 -13.21 -9.26 -3.82
CA ASP A 45 -13.66 -10.65 -3.65
C ASP A 45 -12.61 -11.66 -4.13
N SER A 46 -11.39 -11.55 -3.57
CA SER A 46 -10.34 -12.56 -3.76
C SER A 46 -10.67 -13.85 -3.02
N ASP A 47 -10.24 -14.97 -3.61
CA ASP A 47 -10.48 -16.29 -3.04
C ASP A 47 -9.55 -16.55 -1.83
N TYR A 48 -8.32 -16.00 -1.83
CA TYR A 48 -7.28 -16.21 -0.81
C TYR A 48 -6.29 -15.04 -0.66
N ASP A 49 -5.54 -15.03 0.45
CA ASP A 49 -4.23 -14.40 0.73
C ASP A 49 -4.05 -12.87 0.56
N THR A 50 -5.04 -12.13 0.06
CA THR A 50 -4.91 -10.67 -0.13
C THR A 50 -4.82 -9.91 1.21
N ARG A 51 -5.55 -10.39 2.22
CA ARG A 51 -5.56 -9.78 3.56
C ARG A 51 -4.24 -9.98 4.31
N GLU A 52 -3.65 -11.18 4.23
CA GLU A 52 -2.39 -11.53 4.91
C GLU A 52 -1.24 -10.65 4.41
N VAL A 53 -1.14 -10.44 3.09
CA VAL A 53 -0.14 -9.54 2.49
C VAL A 53 -0.24 -8.11 3.03
N VAL A 54 -1.46 -7.59 3.23
CA VAL A 54 -1.67 -6.24 3.76
C VAL A 54 -1.31 -6.16 5.24
N GLU A 55 -1.64 -7.19 6.03
CA GLU A 55 -1.34 -7.25 7.47
C GLU A 55 0.18 -7.35 7.73
N GLU A 56 0.90 -8.21 7.01
CA GLU A 56 2.38 -8.33 7.10
C GLU A 56 3.09 -6.99 6.87
N LEU A 57 2.60 -6.22 5.91
CA LEU A 57 3.21 -4.94 5.51
C LEU A 57 2.83 -3.80 6.47
N ALA A 58 1.63 -3.81 7.03
CA ALA A 58 1.21 -2.86 8.04
C ALA A 58 2.04 -2.99 9.34
N ASP A 59 2.36 -4.22 9.74
CA ASP A 59 3.17 -4.47 10.94
C ASP A 59 4.63 -4.03 10.77
N SER A 60 5.19 -4.15 9.55
CA SER A 60 6.56 -3.70 9.25
C SER A 60 6.75 -2.18 9.14
N THR A 61 5.64 -1.43 9.03
CA THR A 61 5.64 0.04 8.88
C THR A 61 5.22 0.78 10.14
N ARG A 62 4.91 0.06 11.23
CA ARG A 62 4.59 0.62 12.54
C ARG A 62 5.90 1.02 13.27
N PRO A 63 6.03 2.26 13.77
CA PRO A 63 7.23 2.71 14.50
C PRO A 63 7.40 2.00 15.85
#